data_AF-A0A7V3EQ08-F1
#
_entry.id   AF-A0A7V3EQ08-F1
#
_cell.length_a   1.000
_cell.length_b   1.000
_cell.length_c   1.000
_cell.angle_alpha   90.00
_cell.angle_beta   90.00
_cell.angle_gamma   90.00
#
_symmetry.space_group_name_H-M   'P 1'
#
loop_
_entity.id
_entity.type
_entity.pdbx_description
1 polymer ?
#
loop_
_entity_poly.entity_id
_entity_poly.type
_entity_poly.pdbx_seq_one_letter_code
_entity_poly.pdbx_strand_id
1 'polypeptide(L)'
;IINISKKYLKFVCKNSFFDRRVNIYNLSGEKFIEGKKNLYDVVVVDSTNFSEINSLSLYSVNFYKKVYSLLKKDGIIITLGASFLDAPFIKKIKNNIKKAFKNTAIYRFCMPSYHCGEYCFVGGAKNIRLKKIETQKINQKFEKLKTKYKFKDYSPEIHKTSLILPFDF
;
A
#
# COMPACT_ATOMS: atom_id res chain seq x y z
N ILE A 1 6.27 18.79 -6.12
CA ILE A 1 6.19 17.39 -6.63
C ILE A 1 5.11 17.24 -7.70
N ILE A 2 3.81 17.41 -7.40
CA ILE A 2 2.70 17.19 -8.37
C ILE A 2 2.91 17.94 -9.70
N ASN A 3 3.22 19.24 -9.66
CA ASN A 3 3.40 20.04 -10.89
C ASN A 3 4.62 19.58 -11.73
N ILE A 4 5.70 19.13 -11.07
CA ILE A 4 6.88 18.56 -11.72
C ILE A 4 6.51 17.24 -12.39
N SER A 5 5.76 16.36 -11.71
CA SER A 5 5.30 15.09 -12.28
C SER A 5 4.42 15.31 -13.51
N LYS A 6 3.49 16.27 -13.47
CA LYS A 6 2.65 16.65 -14.63
C LYS A 6 3.48 17.15 -15.81
N LYS A 7 4.57 17.87 -15.56
CA LYS A 7 5.43 18.46 -16.59
C LYS A 7 6.40 17.44 -17.20
N TYR A 8 7.08 16.66 -16.36
CA TYR A 8 8.22 15.83 -16.77
C TYR A 8 7.99 14.32 -16.70
N LEU A 9 7.04 13.85 -15.89
CA LEU A 9 6.79 12.41 -15.66
C LEU A 9 5.47 11.94 -16.29
N LYS A 10 5.13 12.47 -17.47
CA LYS A 10 3.89 12.13 -18.19
C LYS A 10 3.77 10.63 -18.49
N PHE A 11 4.88 9.92 -18.63
CA PHE A 11 4.87 8.47 -18.81
C PHE A 11 4.34 7.71 -17.57
N VAL A 12 4.46 8.30 -16.38
CA VAL A 12 3.91 7.77 -15.12
C VAL A 12 2.46 8.21 -14.93
N CYS A 13 2.22 9.52 -14.81
CA CYS A 13 0.91 10.04 -14.44
C CYS A 13 -0.09 10.03 -15.61
N LYS A 14 0.40 10.08 -16.86
CA LYS A 14 -0.43 10.30 -18.04
C LYS A 14 -1.40 11.46 -17.78
N ASN A 15 -2.71 11.22 -17.95
CA ASN A 15 -3.75 12.21 -17.66
C ASN A 15 -4.48 11.95 -16.32
N SER A 16 -3.93 11.12 -15.41
CA SER A 16 -4.63 10.68 -14.19
C SER A 16 -5.05 11.84 -13.28
N PHE A 17 -4.23 12.90 -13.20
CA PHE A 17 -4.55 14.08 -12.39
C PHE A 17 -5.75 14.90 -12.89
N PHE A 18 -6.23 14.65 -14.12
CA PHE A 18 -7.38 15.35 -14.71
C PHE A 18 -8.65 14.48 -14.72
N ASP A 19 -8.58 13.26 -14.21
CA ASP A 19 -9.77 12.41 -14.07
C ASP A 19 -10.71 13.04 -13.03
N ARG A 20 -11.98 13.22 -13.39
CA ARG A 20 -13.01 13.85 -12.52
C ARG A 20 -13.19 13.17 -11.15
N ARG A 21 -12.73 11.93 -10.99
CA ARG A 21 -12.80 11.18 -9.74
C ARG A 21 -11.67 11.55 -8.77
N VAL A 22 -10.63 12.21 -9.26
CA VAL A 22 -9.44 12.57 -8.49
C VAL A 22 -9.64 13.91 -7.79
N ASN A 23 -9.49 13.89 -6.47
CA ASN A 23 -9.45 15.08 -5.63
C ASN A 23 -8.06 15.19 -5.00
N ILE A 24 -7.40 16.34 -5.16
CA ILE A 24 -6.04 16.57 -4.67
C ILE A 24 -6.09 17.51 -3.47
N TYR A 25 -5.50 17.07 -2.36
CA TYR A 25 -5.38 17.87 -1.14
C TYR A 25 -3.90 18.08 -0.82
N ASN A 26 -3.44 19.34 -0.85
CA ASN A 26 -2.07 19.70 -0.51
C ASN A 26 -1.92 19.81 1.03
N LEU A 27 -2.02 18.66 1.71
CA LEU A 27 -1.93 18.52 3.16
C LEU A 27 -0.99 17.36 3.53
N SER A 28 -0.45 17.36 4.74
CA SER A 28 0.16 16.12 5.26
C SER A 28 -0.90 15.04 5.41
N GLY A 29 -0.51 13.77 5.20
CA GLY A 29 -1.43 12.64 5.31
C GLY A 29 -2.12 12.58 6.67
N GLU A 30 -1.39 12.92 7.74
CA GLU A 30 -1.91 12.96 9.11
C GLU A 30 -3.01 14.01 9.30
N LYS A 31 -2.78 15.24 8.82
CA LYS A 31 -3.78 16.32 8.85
C LYS A 31 -4.99 15.96 8.00
N PHE A 32 -4.76 15.32 6.85
CA PHE A 32 -5.86 14.93 5.97
C PHE A 32 -6.81 13.93 6.65
N ILE A 33 -6.32 12.96 7.41
CA ILE A 33 -7.17 11.91 7.99
C ILE A 33 -7.78 12.28 9.35
N GLU A 34 -7.40 13.42 9.92
CA GLU A 34 -7.87 13.87 11.22
C GLU A 34 -9.40 14.03 11.25
N GLY A 35 -10.03 13.50 12.31
CA GLY A 35 -11.48 13.54 12.51
C GLY A 35 -12.32 12.68 11.54
N LYS A 36 -11.75 12.17 10.45
CA LYS A 36 -12.48 11.41 9.43
C LYS A 36 -12.69 9.95 9.85
N LYS A 37 -13.89 9.43 9.60
CA LYS A 37 -14.27 8.05 9.94
C LYS A 37 -15.09 7.41 8.82
N ASN A 38 -14.92 6.10 8.62
CA ASN A 38 -15.71 5.26 7.70
C ASN A 38 -15.85 5.81 6.27
N LEU A 39 -14.80 6.42 5.72
CA LEU A 39 -14.84 7.13 4.45
C LEU A 39 -14.28 6.32 3.28
N TYR A 40 -13.19 5.57 3.49
CA TYR A 40 -12.48 4.89 2.41
C TYR A 40 -12.55 3.37 2.52
N ASP A 41 -12.62 2.71 1.37
CA ASP A 41 -12.50 1.26 1.24
C ASP A 41 -11.02 0.81 1.21
N VAL A 42 -10.15 1.62 0.61
CA VAL A 42 -8.71 1.32 0.50
C VAL A 42 -7.91 2.59 0.79
N VAL A 43 -6.83 2.44 1.56
CA VAL A 43 -5.80 3.46 1.78
C VAL A 43 -4.46 2.93 1.29
N VAL A 44 -3.81 3.69 0.41
CA VAL A 44 -2.44 3.40 -0.06
C VAL A 44 -1.54 4.50 0.48
N VAL A 45 -0.54 4.12 1.25
CA VAL A 45 0.49 5.04 1.76
C VAL A 45 1.73 4.86 0.90
N ASP A 46 1.82 5.67 -0.14
CA ASP A 46 2.95 5.78 -1.06
C ASP A 46 3.84 6.94 -0.60
N SER A 47 4.59 6.71 0.48
CA SER A 47 5.51 7.67 1.10
C SER A 47 6.96 7.29 0.85
N THR A 48 7.88 8.17 1.26
CA THR A 48 9.30 7.82 1.33
C THR A 48 9.59 6.87 2.51
N ASN A 49 10.83 6.38 2.59
CA ASN A 49 11.23 5.28 3.48
C ASN A 49 11.05 5.61 4.97
N PHE A 50 10.85 4.59 5.81
CA PHE A 50 10.75 4.72 7.28
C PHE A 50 11.91 5.47 7.95
N SER A 51 13.10 5.44 7.34
CA SER A 51 14.29 6.12 7.83
C SER A 51 14.27 7.64 7.59
N GLU A 52 13.36 8.15 6.78
CA GLU A 52 13.26 9.58 6.49
C GLU A 52 12.38 10.32 7.50
N ILE A 53 12.88 11.45 8.00
CA ILE A 53 12.21 12.19 9.07
C ILE A 53 10.82 12.71 8.67
N ASN A 54 10.63 13.03 7.39
CA ASN A 54 9.38 13.59 6.87
C ASN A 54 8.26 12.54 6.74
N SER A 55 8.59 11.24 6.73
CA SER A 55 7.61 10.15 6.60
C SER A 55 7.42 9.37 7.89
N LEU A 56 8.33 9.50 8.86
CA LEU A 56 8.36 8.71 10.10
C LEU A 56 7.02 8.69 10.85
N SER A 57 6.30 9.80 10.85
CA SER A 57 5.00 9.94 11.53
C SER A 57 3.91 9.03 10.93
N LEU A 58 3.99 8.75 9.61
CA LEU A 58 3.11 7.85 8.86
C LEU A 58 3.33 6.37 9.22
N TYR A 59 4.38 6.05 9.98
CA TYR A 59 4.70 4.69 10.42
C TYR A 59 4.39 4.42 11.90
N SER A 60 3.80 5.39 12.58
CA SER A 60 3.42 5.29 13.98
C SER A 60 2.16 4.45 14.21
N VAL A 61 2.04 3.84 15.38
CA VAL A 61 0.81 3.15 15.81
C VAL A 61 -0.39 4.09 15.81
N ASN A 62 -0.17 5.35 16.21
CA ASN A 62 -1.23 6.36 16.26
C ASN A 62 -1.78 6.65 14.85
N PHE A 63 -0.90 6.82 13.87
CA PHE A 63 -1.30 6.97 12.47
C PHE A 63 -2.14 5.78 12.00
N TYR A 64 -1.69 4.54 12.25
CA TYR A 64 -2.45 3.35 11.86
C TYR A 64 -3.82 3.22 12.55
N LYS A 65 -3.95 3.67 13.82
CA LYS A 65 -5.25 3.76 14.51
C LYS A 65 -6.17 4.82 13.87
N LYS A 66 -5.63 5.97 13.46
CA LYS A 66 -6.39 6.98 12.69
C LYS A 66 -6.85 6.39 11.36
N VAL A 67 -5.98 5.68 10.63
CA VAL A 67 -6.36 4.99 9.38
C VAL A 67 -7.42 3.90 9.61
N TYR A 68 -7.33 3.12 10.70
CA TYR A 68 -8.36 2.13 11.03
C TYR A 68 -9.76 2.75 11.19
N SER A 69 -9.82 3.93 11.82
CA SER A 69 -11.06 4.69 12.00
C SER A 69 -11.56 5.26 10.67
N LEU A 70 -10.65 5.72 9.83
CA LEU A 70 -10.94 6.24 8.49
C LEU A 70 -11.51 5.17 7.55
N LEU A 71 -11.07 3.92 7.68
CA LEU A 71 -11.49 2.81 6.83
C LEU A 71 -12.88 2.29 7.17
N LYS A 72 -13.69 2.01 6.14
CA LYS A 72 -14.97 1.30 6.24
C LYS A 72 -14.79 -0.14 6.76
N LYS A 73 -15.90 -0.82 7.06
CA LYS A 73 -15.95 -2.15 7.71
C LYS A 73 -14.91 -3.15 7.16
N ASP A 74 -14.79 -3.29 5.84
CA ASP A 74 -13.88 -4.24 5.20
C ASP A 74 -12.64 -3.56 4.58
N GLY A 75 -12.28 -2.39 5.10
CA GLY A 75 -11.23 -1.58 4.52
C GLY A 75 -9.81 -2.15 4.71
N ILE A 76 -8.95 -1.80 3.76
CA ILE A 76 -7.55 -2.25 3.68
C ILE A 76 -6.62 -1.03 3.64
N ILE A 77 -5.51 -1.09 4.38
CA ILE A 77 -4.33 -0.25 4.18
C ILE A 77 -3.20 -1.07 3.58
N ILE A 78 -2.43 -0.47 2.66
CA ILE A 78 -1.10 -0.94 2.29
C ILE A 78 -0.12 0.25 2.37
N THR A 79 1.08 -0.01 2.90
CA THR A 79 2.15 0.99 3.00
C THR A 79 3.47 0.42 2.48
N LEU A 80 4.35 1.30 2.03
CA LEU A 80 5.74 0.99 1.72
C LEU A 80 6.43 0.43 2.97
N GLY A 81 7.15 -0.70 2.86
CA GLY A 81 7.93 -1.29 3.94
C GLY A 81 9.39 -0.81 3.89
N ALA A 82 10.28 -1.73 3.56
CA ALA A 82 11.70 -1.48 3.33
C ALA A 82 12.25 -2.51 2.32
N SER A 83 13.54 -2.46 2.00
CA SER A 83 14.21 -3.57 1.31
C SER A 83 14.06 -4.85 2.14
N PHE A 84 13.99 -5.99 1.48
CA PHE A 84 13.93 -7.28 2.15
C PHE A 84 15.13 -7.51 3.09
N LEU A 85 16.30 -6.97 2.72
CA LEU A 85 17.52 -7.01 3.55
C LEU A 85 17.38 -6.20 4.85
N ASP A 86 16.47 -5.23 4.88
CA ASP A 86 16.15 -4.42 6.07
C ASP A 86 15.00 -5.03 6.88
N ALA A 87 15.03 -6.35 7.09
CA ALA A 87 14.01 -7.11 7.79
C ALA A 87 13.59 -6.51 9.15
N PRO A 88 14.48 -5.96 10.00
CA PRO A 88 14.08 -5.31 11.24
C PRO A 88 13.09 -4.14 11.05
N PHE A 89 13.23 -3.34 9.99
CA PHE A 89 12.30 -2.26 9.69
C PHE A 89 10.95 -2.79 9.26
N ILE A 90 10.92 -3.80 8.38
CA ILE A 90 9.68 -4.43 7.93
C ILE A 90 8.93 -5.03 9.13
N LYS A 91 9.64 -5.72 10.03
CA LYS A 91 9.08 -6.28 11.28
C LYS A 91 8.52 -5.18 12.19
N LYS A 92 9.23 -4.06 12.35
CA LYS A 92 8.76 -2.90 13.13
C LYS A 92 7.47 -2.32 12.55
N ILE A 93 7.41 -2.12 11.24
CA ILE A 93 6.24 -1.60 10.53
C ILE A 93 5.04 -2.56 10.68
N LYS A 94 5.25 -3.86 10.43
CA LYS A 94 4.24 -4.91 10.63
C LYS A 94 3.73 -4.93 12.08
N ASN A 95 4.61 -4.83 13.06
CA ASN A 95 4.22 -4.80 14.48
C ASN A 95 3.39 -3.57 14.82
N ASN A 96 3.73 -2.40 14.27
CA ASN A 96 2.95 -1.19 14.47
C ASN A 96 1.56 -1.28 13.83
N ILE A 97 1.46 -1.83 12.60
CA ILE A 97 0.17 -2.07 11.94
C ILE A 97 -0.66 -3.08 12.72
N LYS A 98 -0.05 -4.16 13.22
CA LYS A 98 -0.73 -5.20 14.01
C LYS A 98 -1.34 -4.68 15.31
N LYS A 99 -0.81 -3.58 15.87
CA LYS A 99 -1.41 -2.89 17.04
C LYS A 99 -2.72 -2.16 16.70
N ALA A 100 -3.04 -1.95 15.42
CA ALA A 100 -4.28 -1.34 14.95
C ALA A 100 -5.17 -2.30 14.14
N PHE A 101 -4.58 -3.26 13.41
CA PHE A 101 -5.29 -4.15 12.49
C PHE A 101 -5.13 -5.62 12.88
N LYS A 102 -6.24 -6.36 12.88
CA LYS A 102 -6.26 -7.79 13.20
C LYS A 102 -5.59 -8.65 12.13
N ASN A 103 -5.74 -8.27 10.87
CA ASN A 103 -5.21 -9.03 9.73
C ASN A 103 -4.06 -8.24 9.11
N THR A 104 -2.87 -8.84 9.05
CA THR A 104 -1.68 -8.22 8.44
C THR A 104 -0.99 -9.18 7.48
N ALA A 105 -0.33 -8.60 6.47
CA ALA A 105 0.46 -9.34 5.50
C ALA A 105 1.68 -8.51 5.08
N ILE A 106 2.74 -9.18 4.66
CA ILE A 106 3.86 -8.56 3.95
C ILE A 106 3.80 -9.08 2.52
N TYR A 107 4.03 -8.19 1.57
CA TYR A 107 4.10 -8.50 0.15
C TYR A 107 5.49 -8.15 -0.34
N ARG A 108 6.13 -9.07 -1.07
CA ARG A 108 7.43 -8.84 -1.70
C ARG A 108 7.25 -8.52 -3.18
N PHE A 109 8.04 -7.58 -3.68
CA PHE A 109 7.98 -7.14 -5.07
C PHE A 109 9.39 -6.89 -5.60
N CYS A 110 9.68 -7.41 -6.80
CA CYS A 110 10.92 -7.11 -7.50
C CYS A 110 10.82 -5.69 -8.06
N MET A 111 11.71 -4.80 -7.61
CA MET A 111 11.74 -3.41 -8.03
C MET A 111 13.19 -3.03 -8.38
N PRO A 112 13.62 -3.27 -9.63
CA PRO A 112 15.04 -3.20 -10.01
C PRO A 112 15.70 -1.84 -9.77
N SER A 113 14.95 -0.76 -9.81
CA SER A 113 15.46 0.60 -9.61
C SER A 113 15.62 1.00 -8.13
N TYR A 114 15.20 0.14 -7.19
CA TYR A 114 15.35 0.39 -5.75
C TYR A 114 16.54 -0.40 -5.20
N HIS A 115 17.04 0.06 -4.05
CA HIS A 115 18.13 -0.60 -3.33
C HIS A 115 17.86 -2.11 -3.19
N CYS A 116 18.87 -2.93 -3.55
CA CYS A 116 18.81 -4.40 -3.57
C CYS A 116 17.83 -5.04 -4.57
N GLY A 117 17.20 -4.27 -5.46
CA GLY A 117 16.33 -4.81 -6.52
C GLY A 117 15.01 -5.42 -6.04
N GLU A 118 14.72 -5.42 -4.74
CA GLU A 118 13.47 -5.90 -4.16
C GLU A 118 13.01 -5.02 -3.01
N TYR A 119 11.70 -4.95 -2.83
CA TYR A 119 11.08 -4.19 -1.75
C TYR A 119 9.89 -4.94 -1.16
N CYS A 120 9.63 -4.69 0.12
CA CYS A 120 8.47 -5.20 0.81
C CYS A 120 7.43 -4.10 1.04
N PHE A 121 6.16 -4.48 0.99
CA PHE A 121 5.01 -3.68 1.38
C PHE A 121 4.32 -4.35 2.55
N VAL A 122 3.69 -3.57 3.42
CA VAL A 122 2.99 -4.09 4.59
C VAL A 122 1.53 -3.70 4.53
N GLY A 123 0.65 -4.70 4.61
CA GLY A 123 -0.80 -4.53 4.59
C GLY A 123 -1.44 -4.73 5.95
N GLY A 124 -2.53 -4.00 6.20
CA GLY A 124 -3.43 -4.16 7.33
C GLY A 124 -4.89 -4.17 6.86
N ALA A 125 -5.73 -5.00 7.46
CA ALA A 125 -7.16 -5.04 7.14
C ALA A 125 -8.00 -5.25 8.40
N LYS A 126 -9.20 -4.66 8.41
CA LYS A 126 -10.14 -4.79 9.54
C LYS A 126 -10.65 -6.22 9.64
N ASN A 127 -11.41 -6.66 8.64
CA ASN A 127 -12.04 -7.99 8.63
C ASN A 127 -11.45 -8.95 7.59
N ILE A 128 -10.89 -8.44 6.50
CA ILE A 128 -10.38 -9.26 5.39
C ILE A 128 -9.12 -10.01 5.84
N ARG A 129 -9.13 -11.34 5.67
CA ARG A 129 -7.95 -12.18 5.88
C ARG A 129 -7.05 -12.12 4.66
N LEU A 130 -6.15 -11.12 4.62
CA LEU A 130 -5.28 -10.82 3.48
C LEU A 130 -4.54 -12.04 2.90
N LYS A 131 -4.05 -12.95 3.77
CA LYS A 131 -3.33 -14.16 3.36
C LYS A 131 -4.22 -15.33 2.91
N LYS A 132 -5.54 -15.22 3.06
CA LYS A 132 -6.51 -16.31 2.82
C LYS A 132 -7.55 -15.94 1.76
N ILE A 133 -7.22 -15.04 0.85
CA ILE A 133 -8.09 -14.71 -0.29
C ILE A 133 -8.02 -15.87 -1.28
N GLU A 134 -9.18 -16.39 -1.67
CA GLU A 134 -9.27 -17.48 -2.64
C GLU A 134 -8.72 -17.06 -4.01
N THR A 135 -7.82 -17.87 -4.57
CA THR A 135 -7.20 -17.61 -5.87
C THR A 135 -8.24 -17.48 -6.98
N GLN A 136 -9.32 -18.27 -6.94
CA GLN A 136 -10.40 -18.20 -7.93
C GLN A 136 -11.06 -16.81 -7.96
N LYS A 137 -11.28 -16.18 -6.80
CA LYS A 137 -11.85 -14.82 -6.71
C LYS A 137 -10.90 -13.78 -7.32
N ILE A 138 -9.59 -13.93 -7.10
CA ILE A 138 -8.58 -13.05 -7.70
C ILE A 138 -8.58 -13.20 -9.22
N ASN A 139 -8.55 -14.45 -9.72
CA ASN A 139 -8.55 -14.75 -11.16
C ASN A 139 -9.79 -14.15 -11.83
N GLN A 140 -10.99 -14.42 -11.32
CA GLN A 140 -12.24 -13.88 -11.88
C GLN A 140 -12.25 -12.35 -11.94
N LYS A 141 -11.68 -11.69 -10.92
CA LYS A 141 -11.58 -10.23 -10.91
C LYS A 141 -10.53 -9.72 -11.90
N PHE A 142 -9.39 -10.38 -12.00
CA PHE A 142 -8.34 -10.04 -12.94
C PHE A 142 -8.80 -10.18 -14.40
N GLU A 143 -9.51 -11.25 -14.74
CA GLU A 143 -10.08 -11.47 -16.08
C GLU A 143 -10.98 -10.31 -16.53
N LYS A 144 -11.78 -9.75 -15.62
CA LYS A 144 -12.61 -8.58 -15.90
C LYS A 144 -11.80 -7.28 -16.01
N LEU A 145 -10.70 -7.17 -15.27
CA LEU A 145 -9.88 -5.96 -15.24
C LEU A 145 -8.89 -5.89 -16.40
N LYS A 146 -8.34 -7.02 -16.85
CA LYS A 146 -7.31 -7.07 -17.91
C LYS A 146 -7.85 -6.63 -19.28
N THR A 147 -9.17 -6.71 -19.49
CA THR A 147 -9.81 -6.17 -20.69
C THR A 147 -9.88 -4.64 -20.68
N LYS A 148 -9.88 -4.04 -19.48
CA LYS A 148 -10.00 -2.58 -19.28
C LYS A 148 -8.66 -1.89 -19.03
N TYR A 149 -7.71 -2.60 -18.43
CA TYR A 149 -6.43 -2.04 -18.00
C TYR A 149 -5.27 -2.89 -18.50
N LYS A 150 -4.19 -2.22 -18.92
CA LYS A 150 -2.95 -2.88 -19.33
C LYS A 150 -2.06 -3.13 -18.11
N PHE A 151 -1.99 -4.38 -17.70
CA PHE A 151 -1.06 -4.84 -16.68
C PHE A 151 0.27 -5.23 -17.33
N LYS A 152 1.38 -4.89 -16.67
CA LYS A 152 2.73 -5.30 -17.11
C LYS A 152 3.34 -6.29 -16.11
N ASP A 153 3.26 -5.96 -14.82
CA ASP A 153 3.87 -6.77 -13.76
C ASP A 153 2.86 -7.60 -12.95
N TYR A 154 1.65 -7.09 -12.76
CA TYR A 154 0.65 -7.78 -11.94
C TYR A 154 -0.01 -8.93 -12.70
N SER A 155 0.03 -10.12 -12.11
CA SER A 155 -0.85 -11.25 -12.43
C SER A 155 -1.36 -11.88 -11.11
N PRO A 156 -2.40 -12.72 -11.16
CA PRO A 156 -2.84 -13.47 -9.97
C PRO A 156 -1.74 -14.35 -9.36
N GLU A 157 -0.87 -14.93 -10.19
CA GLU A 157 0.27 -15.73 -9.76
C GLU A 157 1.30 -14.86 -9.03
N ILE A 158 1.66 -13.69 -9.60
CA ILE A 158 2.55 -12.72 -8.95
C ILE A 158 1.95 -12.22 -7.64
N HIS A 159 0.65 -11.96 -7.59
CA HIS A 159 -0.04 -11.60 -6.35
C HIS A 159 0.12 -12.70 -5.28
N LYS A 160 -0.09 -13.96 -5.65
CA LYS A 160 0.03 -15.09 -4.72
C LYS A 160 1.47 -15.28 -4.24
N THR A 161 2.45 -15.23 -5.15
CA THR A 161 3.87 -15.40 -4.80
C THR A 161 4.42 -14.24 -3.99
N SER A 162 3.88 -13.02 -4.14
CA SER A 162 4.26 -11.87 -3.31
C SER A 162 4.03 -12.09 -1.81
N LEU A 163 3.09 -12.95 -1.44
CA LEU A 163 2.79 -13.31 -0.03
C LEU A 163 3.71 -14.40 0.54
N ILE A 164 4.53 -15.02 -0.30
CA ILE A 164 5.45 -16.08 0.10
C ILE A 164 6.78 -15.44 0.51
N LEU A 165 7.14 -15.62 1.78
CA LEU A 165 8.33 -15.06 2.39
C LEU A 165 9.25 -16.19 2.87
N PRO A 166 10.57 -15.95 2.99
CA PRO A 166 11.49 -16.87 3.66
C PRO A 166 11.08 -17.13 5.12
N PHE A 167 11.59 -18.23 5.68
CA PHE A 167 11.13 -18.80 6.97
C PHE A 167 11.19 -17.83 8.16
N ASP A 168 12.17 -16.91 8.20
CA ASP A 168 12.44 -16.06 9.36
C ASP A 168 11.68 -14.71 9.41
N PHE A 169 10.49 -14.59 8.77
CA PHE A 169 9.80 -13.31 8.50
C PHE A 169 8.35 -13.10 9.05
#